data_AF-A0A183S9D2-F1
#
_entry.id   AF-A0A183S9D2-F1
#
_cell.length_a   1.000
_cell.length_b   1.000
_cell.length_c   1.000
_cell.angle_alpha   90.00
_cell.angle_beta   90.00
_cell.angle_gamma   90.00
#
_symmetry.space_group_name_H-M   'P 1'
#
loop_
_entity.id
_entity.type
_entity.pdbx_description
1 polymer ?
#
loop_
_entity_poly.entity_id
_entity_poly.type
_entity_poly.pdbx_seq_one_letter_code
_entity_poly.pdbx_strand_id
1 'polypeptide(L)'
;MFSQNCQSTTNPPRTGVDILRDPLVNKGVSFSRMQRQNFKLTGLMPALVDTATPSEISYQERLAMERLHHLSSDLDKYDYLLRLYDTDRTHFFRMMNKNVEELTPLVYTPTVGAACQNYALVHAHGRGLFIPITESSNIKSILENWPVRDIRVCFSL
;
A
#
# COMPACT_ATOMS: atom_id res chain seq x y z
N MET A 1 -8.75 42.73 2.74
CA MET A 1 -7.44 42.27 3.25
C MET A 1 -7.66 41.07 4.16
N PHE A 2 -7.87 39.88 3.60
CA PHE A 2 -7.91 38.63 4.36
C PHE A 2 -6.66 37.82 4.00
N SER A 3 -5.58 38.12 4.72
CA SER A 3 -4.40 37.27 4.78
C SER A 3 -4.51 36.49 6.08
N GLN A 4 -4.71 35.17 6.03
CA GLN A 4 -4.31 34.24 7.10
C GLN A 4 -3.95 32.86 6.53
N ASN A 5 -2.64 32.64 6.42
CA ASN A 5 -1.93 31.46 6.92
C ASN A 5 -2.32 30.06 6.41
N CYS A 6 -1.81 29.71 5.23
CA CYS A 6 -1.43 28.32 4.95
C CYS A 6 -0.21 27.95 5.81
N GLN A 7 -0.43 27.42 7.02
CA GLN A 7 0.62 26.75 7.77
C GLN A 7 0.87 25.39 7.14
N SER A 8 1.80 25.32 6.18
CA SER A 8 2.40 24.06 5.77
C SER A 8 3.21 23.53 6.95
N THR A 9 2.70 22.51 7.62
CA THR A 9 3.49 21.74 8.59
C THR A 9 4.62 21.06 7.82
N THR A 10 5.80 21.68 7.81
CA THR A 10 7.00 21.11 7.19
C THR A 10 7.51 19.98 8.08
N ASN A 11 6.85 18.81 7.98
CA ASN A 11 7.46 17.57 8.41
C ASN A 11 8.85 17.46 7.74
N PRO A 12 9.91 17.08 8.47
CA PRO A 12 11.20 16.89 7.86
C PRO A 12 11.08 15.89 6.69
N PRO A 13 11.83 16.09 5.60
CA PRO A 13 11.77 15.20 4.45
C PRO A 13 12.06 13.77 4.94
N ARG A 14 11.10 12.86 4.73
CA ARG A 14 11.26 11.44 5.08
C ARG A 14 12.49 10.91 4.34
N THR A 15 13.36 10.16 5.04
CA THR A 15 14.56 9.55 4.44
C THR A 15 14.79 8.16 5.01
N GLY A 16 15.62 7.36 4.34
CA GLY A 16 15.99 6.03 4.80
C GLY A 16 14.80 5.09 4.92
N VAL A 17 14.72 4.39 6.05
CA VAL A 17 13.70 3.37 6.33
C VAL A 17 12.28 3.95 6.32
N ASP A 18 12.11 5.23 6.67
CA ASP A 18 10.79 5.88 6.71
C ASP A 18 10.15 5.97 5.32
N ILE A 19 10.96 6.12 4.26
CA ILE A 19 10.47 6.05 2.88
C ILE A 19 10.04 4.64 2.52
N LEU A 20 10.82 3.63 2.93
CA LEU A 20 10.52 2.23 2.61
C LEU A 20 9.27 1.71 3.31
N ARG A 21 8.88 2.33 4.41
CA ARG A 21 7.67 1.97 5.18
C ARG A 21 6.41 2.68 4.69
N ASP A 22 6.54 3.71 3.86
CA ASP A 22 5.39 4.46 3.35
C ASP A 22 5.00 3.95 1.94
N PRO A 23 3.87 3.22 1.79
CA PRO A 23 3.45 2.65 0.52
C PRO A 23 3.20 3.65 -0.60
N LEU A 24 2.96 4.93 -0.27
CA LEU A 24 2.68 5.96 -1.27
C LEU A 24 3.95 6.47 -1.96
N VAL A 25 5.09 6.44 -1.26
CA VAL A 25 6.38 6.93 -1.78
C VAL A 25 7.36 5.81 -2.05
N ASN A 26 7.18 4.65 -1.43
CA ASN A 26 8.01 3.49 -1.68
C ASN A 26 7.83 2.99 -3.11
N LYS A 27 8.96 2.80 -3.81
CA LYS A 27 9.02 2.25 -5.17
C LYS A 27 9.68 0.87 -5.21
N GLY A 28 9.91 0.28 -4.04
CA GLY A 28 10.64 -0.96 -3.87
C GLY A 28 12.02 -0.89 -4.52
N VAL A 29 12.31 -1.82 -5.41
CA VAL A 29 13.58 -1.85 -6.16
C VAL A 29 13.69 -0.77 -7.24
N SER A 30 12.57 -0.12 -7.60
CA SER A 30 12.47 0.84 -8.71
C SER A 30 13.01 2.24 -8.41
N PHE A 31 13.64 2.44 -7.25
CA PHE A 31 14.38 3.67 -6.98
C PHE A 31 15.63 3.75 -7.87
N SER A 32 15.78 4.87 -8.57
CA SER A 32 16.97 5.11 -9.37
C SER A 32 18.22 5.29 -8.49
N ARG A 33 19.42 5.07 -9.03
CA ARG A 33 20.67 5.29 -8.29
C ARG A 33 20.74 6.66 -7.62
N MET A 34 20.32 7.71 -8.32
CA MET A 34 20.26 9.08 -7.80
C MET A 34 19.23 9.22 -6.68
N GLN A 35 18.04 8.63 -6.83
CA GLN A 35 17.02 8.62 -5.77
C GLN A 35 17.52 7.87 -4.53
N ARG A 36 18.19 6.73 -4.71
CA ARG A 36 18.74 5.95 -3.58
C ARG A 36 19.78 6.75 -2.79
N GLN A 37 20.63 7.52 -3.46
CA GLN A 37 21.58 8.41 -2.80
C GLN A 37 20.87 9.55 -2.07
N ASN A 38 19.97 10.26 -2.75
CA ASN A 38 19.25 11.42 -2.20
C ASN A 38 18.38 11.03 -0.99
N PHE A 39 17.72 9.88 -1.05
CA PHE A 39 16.85 9.37 0.00
C PHE A 39 17.58 8.54 1.06
N LYS A 40 18.92 8.41 0.99
CA LYS A 40 19.73 7.61 1.93
C LYS A 40 19.28 6.13 2.01
N LEU A 41 19.00 5.54 0.85
CA LEU A 41 18.55 4.15 0.71
C LEU A 41 19.70 3.17 0.38
N THR A 42 20.90 3.70 0.11
CA THR A 42 22.08 2.87 -0.15
C THR A 42 22.35 1.93 1.03
N GLY A 43 22.39 0.63 0.77
CA GLY A 43 22.55 -0.41 1.80
C GLY A 43 21.25 -0.88 2.47
N LEU A 44 20.13 -0.19 2.24
CA LEU A 44 18.81 -0.59 2.76
C LEU A 44 18.00 -1.43 1.77
N MET A 45 18.56 -1.70 0.59
CA MET A 45 17.94 -2.51 -0.46
C MET A 45 19.00 -3.24 -1.28
N PRO A 46 18.66 -4.36 -1.93
CA PRO A 46 19.58 -5.08 -2.79
C PRO A 46 20.17 -4.17 -3.88
N ALA A 47 21.42 -4.42 -4.24
CA ALA A 47 22.16 -3.69 -5.27
C ALA A 47 21.64 -3.96 -6.70
N LEU A 48 20.41 -4.48 -6.87
CA LEU A 48 19.81 -4.67 -8.17
C LEU A 48 19.79 -3.33 -8.92
N VAL A 49 20.34 -3.39 -10.14
CA VAL A 49 20.53 -2.33 -11.13
C VAL A 49 19.22 -1.57 -11.36
N ASP A 50 19.31 -0.28 -11.72
CA ASP A 50 18.19 0.64 -12.01
C ASP A 50 16.97 -0.05 -12.63
N THR A 51 16.02 -0.53 -11.79
CA THR A 51 14.80 -1.18 -12.26
C THR A 51 13.73 -0.16 -12.70
N ALA A 52 14.16 1.07 -12.98
CA ALA A 52 13.33 2.13 -13.53
C ALA A 52 13.14 2.02 -15.06
N THR A 53 13.81 1.06 -15.71
CA THR A 53 13.63 0.80 -17.14
C THR A 53 12.34 0.00 -17.39
N PRO A 54 11.66 0.20 -18.54
CA PRO A 54 10.44 -0.56 -18.86
C PRO A 54 10.60 -2.08 -18.84
N SER A 55 11.78 -2.59 -19.23
CA SER A 55 12.11 -4.02 -19.22
C SER A 55 12.18 -4.59 -17.81
N GLU A 56 12.79 -3.87 -16.88
CA GLU A 56 12.91 -4.29 -15.48
C GLU A 56 11.57 -4.19 -14.73
N ILE A 57 10.78 -3.15 -15.01
CA ILE A 57 9.41 -3.04 -14.49
C ILE A 57 8.58 -4.27 -14.88
N SER A 58 8.68 -4.69 -16.15
CA SER A 58 7.98 -5.87 -16.66
C SER A 58 8.51 -7.17 -16.05
N TYR A 59 9.83 -7.23 -15.77
CA TYR A 59 10.43 -8.36 -15.07
C TYR A 59 9.89 -8.51 -13.64
N GLN A 60 9.78 -7.41 -12.88
CA GLN A 60 9.24 -7.42 -11.51
C GLN A 60 7.78 -7.87 -11.49
N GLU A 61 6.97 -7.41 -12.44
CA GLU A 61 5.57 -7.87 -12.59
C GLU A 61 5.48 -9.35 -12.89
N ARG A 62 6.30 -9.86 -13.81
CA ARG A 62 6.35 -11.29 -14.12
C ARG A 62 6.72 -12.10 -12.88
N LEU A 63 7.72 -11.66 -12.11
CA LEU A 63 8.12 -12.34 -10.87
C LEU A 63 7.00 -12.31 -9.81
N ALA A 64 6.27 -11.19 -9.70
CA ALA A 64 5.13 -11.09 -8.78
C ALA A 64 3.98 -12.03 -9.19
N MET A 65 3.66 -12.10 -10.48
CA MET A 65 2.66 -13.04 -11.01
C MET A 65 3.11 -14.50 -10.83
N GLU A 66 4.37 -14.82 -11.12
CA GLU A 66 4.91 -16.17 -10.88
C GLU A 66 4.77 -16.54 -9.41
N ARG A 67 5.14 -15.67 -8.47
CA ARG A 67 4.94 -15.91 -7.03
C ARG A 67 3.48 -16.14 -6.68
N LEU A 68 2.57 -15.32 -7.21
CA LEU A 68 1.13 -15.46 -7.00
C LEU A 68 0.63 -16.83 -7.48
N HIS A 69 1.11 -17.31 -8.63
CA HIS A 69 0.74 -18.60 -9.22
C HIS A 69 1.27 -19.80 -8.42
N HIS A 70 2.37 -19.64 -7.69
CA HIS A 70 2.90 -20.68 -6.80
C HIS A 70 2.12 -20.79 -5.47
N LEU A 71 1.28 -19.81 -5.13
CA LEU A 71 0.45 -19.88 -3.93
C LEU A 71 -0.75 -20.80 -4.16
N SER A 72 -0.96 -21.72 -3.23
CA SER A 72 -1.97 -22.78 -3.33
C SER A 72 -3.40 -22.31 -3.05
N SER A 73 -3.57 -21.38 -2.11
CA SER A 73 -4.89 -20.91 -1.68
C SER A 73 -5.19 -19.50 -2.19
N ASP A 74 -6.44 -19.22 -2.52
CA ASP A 74 -6.88 -17.87 -2.88
C ASP A 74 -6.79 -16.91 -1.68
N LEU A 75 -6.89 -17.41 -0.43
CA LEU A 75 -6.61 -16.61 0.76
C LEU A 75 -5.14 -16.21 0.87
N ASP A 76 -4.21 -17.10 0.50
CA ASP A 76 -2.77 -16.78 0.50
C ASP A 76 -2.44 -15.77 -0.59
N LYS A 77 -3.05 -15.93 -1.77
CA LYS A 77 -2.97 -14.95 -2.87
C LYS A 77 -3.52 -13.60 -2.44
N TYR A 78 -4.66 -13.58 -1.75
CA TYR A 78 -5.23 -12.35 -1.19
C TYR A 78 -4.28 -11.69 -0.20
N ASP A 79 -3.74 -12.43 0.77
CA ASP A 79 -2.76 -11.90 1.74
C ASP A 79 -1.51 -11.35 1.05
N TYR A 80 -1.01 -12.03 0.02
CA TYR A 80 0.11 -11.56 -0.79
C TYR A 80 -0.20 -10.23 -1.52
N LEU A 81 -1.35 -10.15 -2.18
CA LEU A 81 -1.81 -8.94 -2.88
C LEU A 81 -2.03 -7.77 -1.90
N LEU A 82 -2.57 -8.06 -0.72
CA LEU A 82 -2.70 -7.10 0.36
C LEU A 82 -1.31 -6.60 0.79
N ARG A 83 -0.35 -7.48 1.11
CA ARG A 83 1.01 -7.05 1.49
C ARG A 83 1.68 -6.20 0.41
N LEU A 84 1.46 -6.53 -0.86
CA LEU A 84 1.97 -5.72 -1.96
C LEU A 84 1.36 -4.32 -1.97
N TYR A 85 0.05 -4.19 -1.75
CA TYR A 85 -0.63 -2.90 -1.63
C TYR A 85 -0.09 -2.03 -0.47
N ASP A 86 0.28 -2.65 0.65
CA ASP A 86 0.83 -1.97 1.84
C ASP A 86 2.31 -1.62 1.71
N THR A 87 3.02 -2.17 0.73
CA THR A 87 4.47 -1.97 0.57
C THR A 87 4.81 -1.17 -0.68
N ASP A 88 4.23 -1.48 -1.84
CA ASP A 88 4.42 -0.76 -3.09
C ASP A 88 3.08 -0.64 -3.83
N ARG A 89 2.35 0.43 -3.49
CA ARG A 89 1.01 0.68 -4.04
C ARG A 89 1.05 0.94 -5.54
N THR A 90 2.14 1.51 -6.05
CA THR A 90 2.31 1.78 -7.49
C THR A 90 2.46 0.48 -8.26
N HIS A 91 3.25 -0.47 -7.74
CA HIS A 91 3.41 -1.78 -8.35
C HIS A 91 2.10 -2.58 -8.30
N PHE A 92 1.39 -2.56 -7.17
CA PHE A 92 0.08 -3.19 -7.03
C PHE A 92 -0.90 -2.74 -8.12
N PHE A 93 -1.14 -1.42 -8.25
CA PHE A 93 -2.11 -0.92 -9.22
C PHE A 93 -1.68 -1.17 -10.67
N ARG A 94 -0.37 -1.14 -10.95
CA ARG A 94 0.14 -1.47 -12.27
C ARG A 94 -0.10 -2.95 -12.64
N MET A 95 0.11 -3.85 -11.69
CA MET A 95 -0.14 -5.28 -11.87
C MET A 95 -1.65 -5.57 -12.03
N MET A 96 -2.49 -4.94 -11.19
CA MET A 96 -3.95 -5.01 -11.29
C MET A 96 -4.45 -4.57 -12.66
N ASN A 97 -4.00 -3.41 -13.16
CA ASN A 97 -4.44 -2.87 -14.46
C ASN A 97 -4.10 -3.79 -15.65
N LYS A 98 -3.02 -4.58 -15.57
CA LYS A 98 -2.63 -5.49 -16.65
C LYS A 98 -3.37 -6.83 -16.59
N ASN A 99 -3.76 -7.28 -15.40
CA ASN A 99 -4.33 -8.62 -15.17
C ASN A 99 -5.68 -8.52 -14.43
N VAL A 100 -6.51 -7.54 -14.80
CA VAL A 100 -7.77 -7.23 -14.09
C VAL A 100 -8.66 -8.46 -13.96
N GLU A 101 -8.84 -9.21 -15.04
CA GLU A 101 -9.73 -10.38 -15.08
C GLU A 101 -9.29 -11.47 -14.10
N GLU A 102 -7.99 -11.71 -13.98
CA GLU A 102 -7.43 -12.73 -13.10
C GLU A 102 -7.38 -12.27 -11.63
N LEU A 103 -7.03 -11.01 -11.38
CA LEU A 103 -6.75 -10.51 -10.04
C LEU A 103 -7.98 -9.95 -9.31
N THR A 104 -8.98 -9.44 -10.04
CA THR A 104 -10.23 -8.94 -9.44
C THR A 104 -10.93 -9.95 -8.53
N PRO A 105 -11.14 -11.23 -8.93
CA PRO A 105 -11.80 -12.20 -8.06
C PRO A 105 -10.99 -12.55 -6.81
N LEU A 106 -9.66 -12.31 -6.83
CA LEU A 106 -8.80 -12.50 -5.67
C LEU A 106 -8.92 -11.34 -4.67
N VAL A 107 -9.02 -10.08 -5.12
CA VAL A 107 -9.07 -8.90 -4.22
C VAL A 107 -10.48 -8.49 -3.80
N TYR A 108 -11.51 -8.95 -4.51
CA TYR A 108 -12.91 -8.66 -4.22
C TYR A 108 -13.70 -9.97 -4.14
N THR A 109 -14.88 -10.06 -4.74
CA THR A 109 -15.73 -11.25 -4.70
C THR A 109 -15.17 -12.37 -5.58
N PRO A 110 -15.11 -13.64 -5.10
CA PRO A 110 -15.64 -14.14 -3.83
C PRO A 110 -14.63 -14.13 -2.66
N THR A 111 -13.33 -13.97 -2.94
CA THR A 111 -12.25 -14.20 -1.97
C THR A 111 -12.28 -13.26 -0.77
N VAL A 112 -12.67 -12.00 -0.95
CA VAL A 112 -12.82 -11.03 0.15
C VAL A 112 -13.86 -11.51 1.18
N GLY A 113 -14.90 -12.22 0.76
CA GLY A 113 -15.89 -12.79 1.68
C GLY A 113 -15.28 -13.88 2.56
N ALA A 114 -14.48 -14.77 1.97
CA ALA A 114 -13.73 -15.78 2.71
C ALA A 114 -12.68 -15.14 3.65
N ALA A 115 -12.05 -14.05 3.21
CA ALA A 115 -11.12 -13.28 4.02
C ALA A 115 -11.83 -12.60 5.22
N CYS A 116 -13.04 -12.07 5.04
CA CYS A 116 -13.84 -11.53 6.14
C CYS A 116 -14.23 -12.61 7.17
N GLN A 117 -14.57 -13.83 6.72
CA GLN A 117 -14.85 -14.95 7.63
C GLN A 117 -13.62 -15.38 8.43
N ASN A 118 -12.44 -15.29 7.81
CA ASN A 118 -11.16 -15.66 8.39
C ASN A 118 -10.32 -14.43 8.78
N TYR A 119 -10.95 -13.32 9.14
CA TYR A 119 -10.28 -12.03 9.28
C TYR A 119 -9.11 -12.05 10.28
N ALA A 120 -9.22 -12.86 11.34
CA ALA A 120 -8.16 -13.05 12.34
C ALA A 120 -6.86 -13.67 11.76
N LEU A 121 -6.95 -14.35 10.61
CA LEU A 121 -5.82 -14.99 9.94
C LEU A 121 -5.20 -14.12 8.84
N VAL A 122 -5.88 -13.03 8.46
CA VAL A 122 -5.47 -12.14 7.36
C VAL A 122 -4.63 -10.98 7.92
N HIS A 123 -3.56 -10.60 7.24
CA HIS A 123 -2.76 -9.43 7.63
C HIS A 123 -3.51 -8.13 7.31
N ALA A 124 -4.36 -7.69 8.23
CA ALA A 124 -5.07 -6.42 8.13
C ALA A 124 -4.31 -5.29 8.84
N HIS A 125 -3.36 -4.66 8.15
CA HIS A 125 -2.67 -3.47 8.69
C HIS A 125 -3.57 -2.23 8.65
N GLY A 126 -4.34 -1.95 9.71
CA GLY A 126 -4.92 -0.61 9.98
C GLY A 126 -5.56 0.12 8.78
N ARG A 127 -6.17 -0.62 7.83
CA ARG A 127 -6.59 -0.07 6.52
C ARG A 127 -7.91 0.69 6.55
N GLY A 128 -8.52 0.74 7.71
CA GLY A 128 -9.78 1.40 7.94
C GLY A 128 -9.91 1.76 9.40
N LEU A 129 -11.05 2.36 9.72
CA LEU A 129 -11.39 2.80 11.05
C LEU A 129 -12.45 1.84 11.61
N PHE A 130 -12.25 1.38 12.83
CA PHE A 130 -13.24 0.57 13.54
C PHE A 130 -13.91 1.45 14.59
N ILE A 131 -15.22 1.61 14.48
CA ILE A 131 -16.02 2.40 15.42
C ILE A 131 -16.96 1.43 16.15
N PRO A 132 -16.62 1.02 17.38
CA PRO A 132 -17.50 0.15 18.16
C PRO A 132 -18.73 0.94 18.64
N ILE A 133 -19.87 0.27 18.76
CA ILE A 133 -21.12 0.89 19.23
C ILE A 133 -21.00 1.50 20.64
N THR A 134 -20.09 0.97 21.45
CA THR A 134 -19.76 1.45 22.80
C THR A 134 -19.13 2.85 22.80
N GLU A 135 -18.52 3.27 21.70
CA GLU A 135 -17.88 4.58 21.55
C GLU A 135 -18.73 5.55 20.72
N SER A 136 -20.05 5.34 20.64
CA SER A 136 -20.97 6.15 19.83
C SER A 136 -20.95 7.64 20.19
N SER A 137 -20.62 8.01 21.43
CA SER A 137 -20.44 9.40 21.86
C SER A 137 -19.08 10.00 21.49
N ASN A 138 -18.11 9.20 21.06
CA ASN A 138 -16.71 9.60 20.84
C ASN A 138 -16.27 9.51 19.37
N ILE A 139 -17.22 9.36 18.43
CA ILE A 139 -16.97 9.16 17.00
C ILE A 139 -16.01 10.22 16.42
N LYS A 140 -16.16 11.48 16.82
CA LYS A 140 -15.32 12.58 16.32
C LYS A 140 -13.84 12.36 16.65
N SER A 141 -13.52 11.98 17.88
CA SER A 141 -12.13 11.72 18.28
C SER A 141 -11.55 10.53 17.54
N ILE A 142 -12.35 9.48 17.32
CA ILE A 142 -11.92 8.30 16.55
C ILE A 142 -11.61 8.70 15.11
N LEU A 143 -12.44 9.51 14.46
CA LEU A 143 -12.19 10.03 13.10
C LEU A 143 -10.93 10.91 13.03
N GLU A 144 -10.64 11.68 14.07
CA GLU A 144 -9.45 12.55 14.15
C GLU A 144 -8.13 11.77 14.18
N ASN A 145 -8.15 10.49 14.57
CA ASN A 145 -6.98 9.60 14.54
C ASN A 145 -6.54 9.21 13.12
N TRP A 146 -7.41 9.37 12.10
CA TRP A 146 -7.05 9.03 10.73
C TRP A 146 -5.99 10.01 10.19
N PRO A 147 -4.88 9.52 9.60
CA PRO A 147 -3.74 10.37 9.24
C PRO A 147 -4.02 11.31 8.06
N VAL A 148 -5.03 11.02 7.23
CA VAL A 148 -5.38 11.81 6.05
C VAL A 148 -6.53 12.76 6.40
N ARG A 149 -6.35 14.06 6.16
CA ARG A 149 -7.37 15.09 6.47
C ARG A 149 -8.37 15.35 5.32
N ASP A 150 -7.94 15.23 4.07
CA ASP A 150 -8.82 15.41 2.89
C ASP A 150 -9.45 14.06 2.48
N ILE A 151 -10.49 13.65 3.21
CA ILE A 151 -11.27 12.45 2.90
C ILE A 151 -12.52 12.87 2.11
N ARG A 152 -12.72 12.28 0.92
CA ARG A 152 -13.85 12.60 0.04
C ARG A 152 -14.84 11.46 -0.18
N VAL A 153 -14.42 10.24 0.12
CA VAL A 153 -15.22 9.03 -0.07
C VAL A 153 -15.02 8.15 1.17
N CYS A 154 -16.12 7.63 1.71
CA CYS A 154 -16.14 6.68 2.81
C CYS A 154 -17.09 5.53 2.44
N PHE A 155 -16.69 4.31 2.79
CA PHE A 155 -17.53 3.12 2.70
C PHE A 155 -17.69 2.56 4.11
N SER A 156 -18.92 2.34 4.54
CA SER A 156 -19.26 1.70 5.82
C SER A 156 -20.01 0.39 5.58
N LEU A 157 -19.66 -0.64 6.33
CA LEU A 157 -20.28 -1.97 6.30
C LEU A 157 -21.16 -2.18 7.54
#